data_AF-A0A1N6FEL0-F1
#
_entry.id   AF-A0A1N6FEL0-F1
#
_cell.length_a   1.000
_cell.length_b   1.000
_cell.length_c   1.000
_cell.angle_alpha   90.00
_cell.angle_beta   90.00
_cell.angle_gamma   90.00
#
_symmetry.space_group_name_H-M   'P 1'
#
loop_
_entity.id
_entity.type
_entity.pdbx_description
1 polymer ?
#
loop_
_entity_poly.entity_id
_entity_poly.type
_entity_poly.pdbx_seq_one_letter_code
_entity_poly.pdbx_strand_id
1 'polypeptide(L)'
;MLKKILINGWIVSTMLVGIAQAGPFILAGTDADDHGSVNGGGNQDGWLFMQRALENLAASPLLTNGNLKVVNLGSDNGSQAQRAAASAFSLSSLTGGGWSFVNINGDTDITNFFNGTSSDKLSNTGIIMMDSGNNVPGGSSTGERNIFTANATLIDNFLGNGGGLFSQSNGYGWVTSLLPALGVISGGGSGISLTGAGTAAFPGLTNSDLLAGPRHNRFGNTGSLPILAVDNQGSAVIIGAAGGSITNPGGPALVPEPATLALMGLGLLGFVGISRRSSQKSA
;
A
#
# COMPACT_ATOMS: atom_id res chain seq x y z
N MET A 1 2.12 -52.45 -45.31
CA MET A 1 1.11 -51.71 -44.51
C MET A 1 1.78 -51.10 -43.29
N LEU A 2 2.05 -49.80 -43.32
CA LEU A 2 2.75 -49.06 -42.26
C LEU A 2 1.71 -48.58 -41.23
N LYS A 3 1.75 -49.10 -40.00
CA LYS A 3 0.89 -48.65 -38.89
C LYS A 3 1.44 -47.33 -38.34
N LYS A 4 0.74 -46.22 -38.62
CA LYS A 4 0.95 -44.94 -37.94
C LYS A 4 0.47 -45.05 -36.50
N ILE A 5 1.38 -44.94 -35.54
CA ILE A 5 1.07 -44.82 -34.12
C ILE A 5 0.84 -43.32 -33.84
N LEU A 6 -0.41 -42.96 -33.56
CA LEU A 6 -0.80 -41.62 -33.10
C LEU A 6 -0.50 -41.52 -31.61
N ILE A 7 0.50 -40.70 -31.25
CA ILE A 7 0.81 -40.34 -29.87
C ILE A 7 -0.06 -39.12 -29.53
N ASN A 8 -1.12 -39.32 -28.75
CA ASN A 8 -1.92 -38.23 -28.19
C ASN A 8 -1.12 -37.55 -27.07
N GLY A 9 -0.51 -36.41 -27.39
CA GLY A 9 0.12 -35.53 -26.40
C GLY A 9 -0.93 -34.81 -25.58
N TRP A 10 -1.08 -35.17 -24.31
CA TRP A 10 -1.86 -34.42 -23.34
C TRP A 10 -1.06 -33.20 -22.90
N ILE A 11 -1.50 -32.00 -23.28
CA ILE A 11 -0.97 -30.75 -22.75
C ILE A 11 -1.56 -30.56 -21.36
N VAL A 12 -0.74 -30.75 -20.32
CA VAL A 12 -1.09 -30.38 -18.95
C VAL A 12 -0.87 -28.87 -18.83
N SER A 13 -1.96 -28.09 -18.84
CA SER A 13 -1.91 -26.66 -18.58
C SER A 13 -1.76 -26.44 -17.07
N THR A 14 -0.57 -26.06 -16.63
CA THR A 14 -0.30 -25.71 -15.23
C THR A 14 -0.90 -24.32 -14.97
N MET A 15 -2.01 -24.25 -14.26
CA MET A 15 -2.50 -22.96 -13.77
C MET A 15 -1.59 -22.47 -12.65
N LEU A 16 -0.73 -21.50 -12.96
CA LEU A 16 0.01 -20.74 -11.96
C LEU A 16 -1.00 -19.89 -11.18
N VAL A 17 -1.36 -20.35 -9.98
CA VAL A 17 -2.08 -19.50 -9.03
C VAL A 17 -1.06 -18.50 -8.49
N GLY A 18 -1.12 -17.26 -8.99
CA GLY A 18 -0.31 -16.18 -8.45
C GLY A 18 -0.66 -15.98 -6.98
N ILE A 19 0.34 -16.02 -6.11
CA ILE A 19 0.15 -15.64 -4.71
C ILE A 19 -0.14 -14.13 -4.73
N ALA A 20 -1.35 -13.72 -4.36
CA ALA A 20 -1.66 -12.31 -4.19
C ALA A 20 -0.77 -11.77 -3.06
N GLN A 21 0.23 -10.98 -3.44
CA GLN A 21 1.18 -10.37 -2.53
C GLN A 21 0.71 -8.95 -2.31
N ALA A 22 0.23 -8.69 -1.11
CA ALA A 22 -0.41 -7.42 -0.83
C ALA A 22 0.64 -6.40 -0.39
N GLY A 23 0.52 -5.18 -0.91
CA GLY A 23 1.55 -4.16 -0.92
C GLY A 23 1.64 -3.35 0.36
N PRO A 24 2.71 -2.54 0.49
CA PRO A 24 3.01 -1.81 1.71
C PRO A 24 2.05 -0.63 1.91
N PHE A 25 1.77 -0.28 3.16
CA PHE A 25 1.05 0.96 3.46
C PHE A 25 1.50 1.61 4.75
N ILE A 26 1.31 2.92 4.82
CA ILE A 26 1.52 3.77 5.99
C ILE A 26 0.27 4.64 6.18
N LEU A 27 -0.34 4.56 7.35
CA LEU A 27 -1.42 5.45 7.79
C LEU A 27 -0.90 6.28 8.96
N ALA A 28 -0.90 7.59 8.80
CA ALA A 28 -0.45 8.52 9.82
C ALA A 28 -1.61 9.38 10.33
N GLY A 29 -1.67 9.63 11.64
CA GLY A 29 -2.59 10.56 12.25
C GLY A 29 -2.09 12.00 12.28
N THR A 30 -1.00 12.30 11.57
CA THR A 30 -0.34 13.61 11.50
C THR A 30 -0.92 14.49 10.41
N ASP A 31 -0.66 15.78 10.52
CA ASP A 31 -0.74 16.81 9.46
C ASP A 31 0.67 17.23 9.04
N ALA A 32 1.53 16.25 8.79
CA ALA A 32 2.94 16.47 8.49
C ALA A 32 3.16 17.36 7.24
N ASP A 33 2.16 17.41 6.36
CA ASP A 33 2.09 18.29 5.20
C ASP A 33 1.92 19.77 5.55
N ASP A 34 1.30 20.12 6.68
CA ASP A 34 1.24 21.50 7.19
C ASP A 34 2.45 21.87 8.05
N HIS A 35 3.11 20.88 8.65
CA HIS A 35 4.16 21.06 9.65
C HIS A 35 5.56 20.63 9.17
N GLY A 36 5.90 21.02 7.95
CA GLY A 36 7.24 20.84 7.41
C GLY A 36 7.66 21.95 6.46
N SER A 37 8.92 21.89 6.03
CA SER A 37 9.49 22.89 5.12
C SER A 37 10.69 22.32 4.35
N VAL A 38 11.18 23.10 3.38
CA VAL A 38 12.50 22.88 2.78
C VAL A 38 13.47 23.90 3.35
N ASN A 39 14.61 23.44 3.85
CA ASN A 39 15.72 24.29 4.24
C ASN A 39 17.04 23.69 3.74
N GLY A 40 17.93 24.53 3.22
CA GLY A 40 19.23 24.09 2.69
C GLY A 40 19.14 23.04 1.59
N GLY A 41 18.02 22.95 0.87
CA GLY A 41 17.77 21.94 -0.17
C GLY A 41 17.29 20.59 0.34
N GLY A 42 17.03 20.44 1.65
CA GLY A 42 16.47 19.22 2.24
C GLY A 42 15.11 19.48 2.90
N ASN A 43 14.23 18.48 2.84
CA ASN A 43 13.00 18.49 3.65
C ASN A 43 13.35 18.46 5.15
N GLN A 44 12.57 19.18 5.94
CA GLN A 44 12.62 19.20 7.40
C GLN A 44 11.29 18.74 7.97
N ASP A 45 11.32 18.24 9.21
CA ASP A 45 10.15 17.92 10.01
C ASP A 45 9.12 17.04 9.27
N GLY A 46 7.85 17.45 9.24
CA GLY A 46 6.77 16.67 8.64
C GLY A 46 7.00 16.34 7.16
N TRP A 47 7.63 17.24 6.40
CA TRP A 47 7.97 16.99 5.00
C TRP A 47 9.08 15.94 4.86
N LEU A 48 10.01 15.88 5.82
CA LEU A 48 11.03 14.83 5.86
C LEU A 48 10.39 13.47 6.18
N PHE A 49 9.42 13.43 7.11
CA PHE A 49 8.64 12.21 7.36
C PHE A 49 7.94 11.73 6.08
N MET A 50 7.26 12.62 5.35
CA MET A 50 6.58 12.27 4.10
C MET A 50 7.55 11.71 3.06
N GLN A 51 8.75 12.31 2.94
CA GLN A 51 9.81 11.78 2.09
C GLN A 51 10.21 10.35 2.50
N ARG A 52 10.48 10.13 3.79
CA ARG A 52 10.87 8.79 4.30
C ARG A 52 9.75 7.76 4.15
N ALA A 53 8.49 8.18 4.24
CA ALA A 53 7.36 7.31 3.99
C ALA A 53 7.35 6.82 2.53
N LEU A 54 7.54 7.70 1.55
CA LEU A 54 7.62 7.32 0.13
C LEU A 54 8.82 6.39 -0.14
N GLU A 55 9.99 6.69 0.42
CA GLU A 55 11.19 5.86 0.28
C GLU A 55 11.00 4.47 0.90
N ASN A 56 10.34 4.39 2.07
CA ASN A 56 10.01 3.12 2.71
C ASN A 56 9.08 2.26 1.85
N LEU A 57 7.99 2.86 1.34
CA LEU A 57 7.04 2.15 0.48
C LEU A 57 7.71 1.65 -0.81
N ALA A 58 8.51 2.49 -1.46
CA ALA A 58 9.19 2.16 -2.71
C ALA A 58 10.29 1.09 -2.54
N ALA A 59 10.94 1.04 -1.37
CA ALA A 59 11.94 0.03 -1.06
C ALA A 59 11.34 -1.32 -0.61
N SER A 60 10.03 -1.39 -0.37
CA SER A 60 9.39 -2.63 0.05
C SER A 60 9.44 -3.69 -1.05
N PRO A 61 9.88 -4.92 -0.76
CA PRO A 61 9.81 -6.02 -1.72
C PRO A 61 8.36 -6.43 -2.05
N LEU A 62 7.37 -5.93 -1.30
CA LEU A 62 5.95 -6.21 -1.50
C LEU A 62 5.26 -5.17 -2.40
N LEU A 63 5.97 -4.11 -2.80
CA LEU A 63 5.54 -3.22 -3.86
C LEU A 63 5.80 -3.89 -5.23
N THR A 64 4.89 -4.76 -5.67
CA THR A 64 5.10 -5.66 -6.81
C THR A 64 4.31 -5.29 -8.07
N ASN A 65 3.54 -4.21 -8.05
CA ASN A 65 2.71 -3.82 -9.19
C ASN A 65 3.49 -3.30 -10.42
N GLY A 66 4.80 -3.10 -10.29
CA GLY A 66 5.71 -2.72 -11.39
C GLY A 66 5.60 -1.28 -11.88
N ASN A 67 4.72 -0.45 -11.29
CA ASN A 67 4.50 0.92 -11.70
C ASN A 67 5.41 1.89 -10.93
N LEU A 68 6.09 2.80 -11.65
CA LEU A 68 6.98 3.81 -11.07
C LEU A 68 6.33 5.20 -11.10
N LYS A 69 5.16 5.32 -10.45
CA LYS A 69 4.41 6.57 -10.38
C LYS A 69 3.83 6.77 -8.98
N VAL A 70 4.11 7.92 -8.39
CA VAL A 70 3.42 8.42 -7.19
C VAL A 70 2.27 9.31 -7.63
N VAL A 71 1.05 9.00 -7.21
CA VAL A 71 -0.13 9.80 -7.45
C VAL A 71 -0.58 10.43 -6.14
N ASN A 72 -0.52 11.76 -6.04
CA ASN A 72 -1.11 12.51 -4.95
C ASN A 72 -2.56 12.85 -5.26
N LEU A 73 -3.48 12.56 -4.34
CA LEU A 73 -4.91 12.76 -4.52
C LEU A 73 -5.45 13.84 -3.58
N GLY A 74 -6.14 14.83 -4.15
CA GLY A 74 -6.97 15.81 -3.44
C GLY A 74 -6.27 17.08 -2.96
N SER A 75 -4.98 17.27 -3.24
CA SER A 75 -4.32 18.52 -2.86
C SER A 75 -4.51 19.60 -3.93
N ASP A 76 -5.00 20.76 -3.52
CA ASP A 76 -5.19 21.93 -4.39
C ASP A 76 -3.88 22.37 -5.04
N ASN A 77 -3.92 22.66 -6.34
CA ASN A 77 -2.74 23.09 -7.09
C ASN A 77 -2.15 24.39 -6.50
N GLY A 78 -0.87 24.36 -6.16
CA GLY A 78 -0.14 25.49 -5.58
C GLY A 78 -0.32 25.67 -4.08
N SER A 79 -1.09 24.81 -3.41
CA SER A 79 -1.36 24.85 -1.97
C SER A 79 -0.21 24.30 -1.12
N GLN A 80 -0.33 24.43 0.21
CA GLN A 80 0.62 23.84 1.14
C GLN A 80 0.65 22.32 1.02
N ALA A 81 -0.53 21.68 0.95
CA ALA A 81 -0.65 20.23 0.78
C ALA A 81 0.07 19.73 -0.48
N GLN A 82 -0.16 20.39 -1.62
CA GLN A 82 0.45 19.99 -2.89
C GLN A 82 1.96 20.26 -2.91
N ARG A 83 2.44 21.36 -2.29
CA ARG A 83 3.87 21.64 -2.14
C ARG A 83 4.56 20.60 -1.26
N ALA A 84 3.93 20.21 -0.15
CA ALA A 84 4.46 19.19 0.75
C ALA A 84 4.62 17.84 0.01
N ALA A 85 3.58 17.39 -0.69
CA ALA A 85 3.62 16.15 -1.47
C ALA A 85 4.68 16.20 -2.59
N ALA A 86 4.73 17.30 -3.36
CA ALA A 86 5.72 17.48 -4.41
C ALA A 86 7.16 17.57 -3.86
N SER A 87 7.35 18.19 -2.70
CA SER A 87 8.66 18.29 -2.04
C SER A 87 9.12 16.94 -1.49
N ALA A 88 8.23 16.20 -0.85
CA ALA A 88 8.48 14.85 -0.37
C ALA A 88 8.94 13.93 -1.51
N PHE A 89 8.26 13.98 -2.65
CA PHE A 89 8.67 13.22 -3.83
C PHE A 89 9.99 13.73 -4.43
N SER A 90 10.10 15.02 -4.74
CA SER A 90 11.22 15.57 -5.51
C SER A 90 12.56 15.47 -4.79
N LEU A 91 12.57 15.47 -3.46
CA LEU A 91 13.78 15.30 -2.65
C LEU A 91 14.02 13.86 -2.18
N SER A 92 13.12 12.93 -2.53
CA SER A 92 13.30 11.51 -2.26
C SER A 92 14.25 10.83 -3.25
N SER A 93 14.75 9.66 -2.87
CA SER A 93 15.53 8.79 -3.76
C SER A 93 14.75 8.27 -4.98
N LEU A 94 13.42 8.37 -5.00
CA LEU A 94 12.58 7.88 -6.10
C LEU A 94 12.86 8.63 -7.41
N THR A 95 13.20 9.91 -7.36
CA THR A 95 13.52 10.72 -8.56
C THR A 95 14.71 10.14 -9.34
N GLY A 96 15.75 9.69 -8.64
CA GLY A 96 16.89 8.98 -9.24
C GLY A 96 16.57 7.55 -9.69
N GLY A 97 15.46 6.99 -9.19
CA GLY A 97 14.98 5.64 -9.53
C GLY A 97 14.03 5.58 -10.73
N GLY A 98 13.85 6.68 -11.47
CA GLY A 98 12.97 6.73 -12.64
C GLY A 98 11.48 6.85 -12.32
N TRP A 99 11.13 7.16 -11.08
CA TRP A 99 9.74 7.42 -10.70
C TRP A 99 9.25 8.75 -11.25
N SER A 100 7.93 8.84 -11.44
CA SER A 100 7.21 10.07 -11.77
C SER A 100 6.22 10.44 -10.68
N PHE A 101 5.81 11.71 -10.66
CA PHE A 101 4.80 12.23 -9.73
C PHE A 101 3.71 12.97 -10.49
N VAL A 102 2.46 12.78 -10.07
CA VAL A 102 1.31 13.54 -10.56
C VAL A 102 0.40 13.90 -9.39
N ASN A 103 -0.12 15.13 -9.44
CA ASN A 103 -1.17 15.59 -8.53
C ASN A 103 -2.52 15.54 -9.26
N ILE A 104 -3.50 14.87 -8.66
CA ILE A 104 -4.88 14.80 -9.16
C ILE A 104 -5.78 15.44 -8.12
N ASN A 105 -6.51 16.48 -8.52
CA ASN A 105 -7.35 17.28 -7.63
C ASN A 105 -8.73 17.51 -8.24
N GLY A 106 -9.74 17.58 -7.40
CA GLY A 106 -11.13 17.78 -7.78
C GLY A 106 -11.91 16.47 -7.93
N ASP A 107 -13.18 16.52 -7.50
CA ASP A 107 -14.10 15.38 -7.49
C ASP A 107 -14.14 14.61 -8.81
N THR A 108 -14.16 15.34 -9.94
CA THR A 108 -14.26 14.75 -11.28
C THR A 108 -13.00 13.97 -11.65
N ASP A 109 -11.82 14.54 -11.43
CA ASP A 109 -10.56 13.92 -11.85
C ASP A 109 -10.19 12.74 -10.94
N ILE A 110 -10.49 12.84 -9.65
CA ILE A 110 -10.33 11.71 -8.71
C ILE A 110 -11.32 10.58 -9.06
N THR A 111 -12.57 10.91 -9.41
CA THR A 111 -13.54 9.91 -9.90
C THR A 111 -13.03 9.23 -11.18
N ASN A 112 -12.48 10.00 -12.13
CA ASN A 112 -11.91 9.46 -13.36
C ASN A 112 -10.68 8.57 -13.10
N PHE A 113 -9.84 8.92 -12.13
CA PHE A 113 -8.70 8.12 -11.68
C PHE A 113 -9.15 6.72 -11.21
N PHE A 114 -10.18 6.65 -10.37
CA PHE A 114 -10.73 5.38 -9.87
C PHE A 114 -11.49 4.60 -10.96
N ASN A 115 -12.21 5.30 -11.85
CA ASN A 115 -12.91 4.68 -12.99
C ASN A 115 -11.98 4.22 -14.11
N GLY A 116 -10.70 4.61 -14.09
CA GLY A 116 -9.73 4.26 -15.11
C GLY A 116 -9.88 5.01 -16.44
N THR A 117 -10.60 6.14 -16.44
CA THR A 117 -10.92 6.91 -17.65
C THR A 117 -9.88 7.99 -17.98
N SER A 118 -9.01 8.34 -17.03
CA SER A 118 -7.89 9.29 -17.20
C SER A 118 -6.59 8.63 -17.70
N SER A 119 -5.64 9.47 -18.12
CA SER A 119 -4.25 9.05 -18.42
C SER A 119 -3.60 8.46 -17.19
N ASP A 120 -3.77 9.12 -16.05
CA ASP A 120 -3.28 8.71 -14.74
C ASP A 120 -4.41 7.99 -14.01
N LYS A 121 -4.21 6.71 -13.71
CA LYS A 121 -5.25 5.82 -13.18
C LYS A 121 -4.61 4.71 -12.35
N LEU A 122 -5.41 4.05 -11.53
CA LEU A 122 -4.92 2.97 -10.64
C LEU A 122 -3.99 1.94 -11.32
N SER A 123 -4.29 1.52 -12.55
CA SER A 123 -3.50 0.49 -13.24
C SER A 123 -2.09 0.92 -13.66
N ASN A 124 -1.78 2.23 -13.64
CA ASN A 124 -0.44 2.76 -13.90
C ASN A 124 0.15 3.55 -12.72
N THR A 125 -0.41 3.35 -11.53
CA THR A 125 0.05 3.94 -10.26
C THR A 125 0.90 2.93 -9.50
N GLY A 126 2.04 3.37 -8.98
CA GLY A 126 2.88 2.60 -8.06
C GLY A 126 2.45 2.84 -6.62
N ILE A 127 2.40 4.11 -6.22
CA ILE A 127 2.04 4.56 -4.87
C ILE A 127 0.91 5.58 -4.94
N ILE A 128 -0.12 5.42 -4.11
CA ILE A 128 -1.10 6.46 -3.84
C ILE A 128 -0.66 7.24 -2.60
N MET A 129 -0.74 8.56 -2.68
CA MET A 129 -0.50 9.49 -1.60
C MET A 129 -1.75 10.33 -1.35
N MET A 130 -2.12 10.51 -0.08
CA MET A 130 -3.25 11.34 0.33
C MET A 130 -2.83 12.30 1.45
N ASP A 131 -3.18 13.57 1.30
CA ASP A 131 -2.92 14.65 2.26
C ASP A 131 -3.75 14.53 3.56
N SER A 132 -3.52 15.42 4.52
CA SER A 132 -4.24 15.49 5.80
C SER A 132 -5.60 16.19 5.74
N GLY A 133 -6.14 16.45 4.55
CA GLY A 133 -7.45 17.02 4.34
C GLY A 133 -7.60 18.43 4.89
N ASN A 134 -8.59 18.64 5.75
CA ASN A 134 -8.86 19.96 6.33
C ASN A 134 -7.81 20.41 7.37
N ASN A 135 -6.81 19.57 7.66
CA ASN A 135 -5.73 19.90 8.60
C ASN A 135 -4.54 20.59 7.91
N VAL A 136 -4.60 20.79 6.60
CA VAL A 136 -3.58 21.50 5.82
C VAL A 136 -4.25 22.47 4.82
N PRO A 137 -3.70 23.68 4.60
CA PRO A 137 -4.21 24.59 3.57
C PRO A 137 -4.21 23.95 2.17
N GLY A 138 -5.40 23.88 1.59
CA GLY A 138 -5.66 23.29 0.28
C GLY A 138 -5.40 21.78 0.23
N GLY A 139 -5.64 21.07 1.34
CA GLY A 139 -5.80 19.63 1.31
C GLY A 139 -7.20 19.22 0.84
N SER A 140 -7.39 17.91 0.69
CA SER A 140 -8.62 17.30 0.17
C SER A 140 -9.88 17.85 0.81
N SER A 141 -10.87 18.13 -0.01
CA SER A 141 -12.21 18.54 0.40
C SER A 141 -13.03 17.37 0.93
N THR A 142 -14.19 17.68 1.54
CA THR A 142 -15.12 16.63 1.96
C THR A 142 -15.68 15.82 0.78
N GLY A 143 -15.87 16.43 -0.39
CA GLY A 143 -16.33 15.72 -1.60
C GLY A 143 -15.34 14.65 -2.03
N GLU A 144 -14.07 15.01 -2.11
CA GLU A 144 -12.99 14.11 -2.52
C GLU A 144 -12.79 12.96 -1.53
N ARG A 145 -12.87 13.24 -0.21
CA ARG A 145 -12.83 12.20 0.82
C ARG A 145 -14.03 11.24 0.78
N ASN A 146 -15.20 11.73 0.38
CA ASN A 146 -16.35 10.86 0.13
C ASN A 146 -16.10 9.94 -1.06
N ILE A 147 -15.39 10.41 -2.10
CA ILE A 147 -14.97 9.57 -3.23
C ILE A 147 -13.96 8.52 -2.78
N PHE A 148 -13.00 8.85 -1.90
CA PHE A 148 -12.09 7.84 -1.31
C PHE A 148 -12.89 6.76 -0.58
N THR A 149 -13.91 7.15 0.19
CA THR A 149 -14.78 6.22 0.92
C THR A 149 -15.61 5.35 -0.01
N ALA A 150 -16.21 5.92 -1.06
CA ALA A 150 -16.97 5.19 -2.06
C ALA A 150 -16.11 4.17 -2.84
N ASN A 151 -14.80 4.45 -2.98
CA ASN A 151 -13.84 3.61 -3.69
C ASN A 151 -12.92 2.82 -2.75
N ALA A 152 -13.27 2.66 -1.48
CA ALA A 152 -12.44 1.97 -0.50
C ALA A 152 -12.04 0.56 -0.94
N THR A 153 -12.97 -0.22 -1.52
CA THR A 153 -12.67 -1.54 -2.09
C THR A 153 -11.64 -1.50 -3.22
N LEU A 154 -11.65 -0.45 -4.06
CA LEU A 154 -10.64 -0.31 -5.12
C LEU A 154 -9.25 0.01 -4.54
N ILE A 155 -9.20 0.82 -3.47
CA ILE A 155 -7.96 1.10 -2.74
C ILE A 155 -7.42 -0.19 -2.10
N ASP A 156 -8.28 -0.99 -1.46
CA ASP A 156 -7.89 -2.26 -0.86
C ASP A 156 -7.40 -3.26 -1.91
N ASN A 157 -8.08 -3.35 -3.06
CA ASN A 157 -7.64 -4.18 -4.18
C ASN A 157 -6.31 -3.70 -4.79
N PHE A 158 -6.10 -2.39 -4.87
CA PHE A 158 -4.85 -1.81 -5.32
C PHE A 158 -3.68 -2.23 -4.41
N LEU A 159 -3.87 -2.18 -3.09
CA LEU A 159 -2.92 -2.74 -2.12
C LEU A 159 -2.78 -4.25 -2.32
N GLY A 160 -3.88 -5.00 -2.41
CA GLY A 160 -3.87 -6.45 -2.65
C GLY A 160 -3.10 -6.89 -3.90
N ASN A 161 -2.97 -6.00 -4.89
CA ASN A 161 -2.23 -6.20 -6.13
C ASN A 161 -0.79 -5.65 -6.08
N GLY A 162 -0.25 -5.40 -4.89
CA GLY A 162 1.13 -4.96 -4.69
C GLY A 162 1.35 -3.45 -4.87
N GLY A 163 0.29 -2.64 -4.79
CA GLY A 163 0.40 -1.18 -4.75
C GLY A 163 0.80 -0.65 -3.38
N GLY A 164 1.39 0.55 -3.34
CA GLY A 164 1.79 1.22 -2.09
C GLY A 164 0.84 2.33 -1.70
N LEU A 165 0.58 2.53 -0.40
CA LEU A 165 -0.28 3.63 0.06
C LEU A 165 0.35 4.42 1.20
N PHE A 166 0.36 5.74 1.05
CA PHE A 166 0.61 6.68 2.14
C PHE A 166 -0.59 7.59 2.32
N SER A 167 -1.17 7.61 3.51
CA SER A 167 -2.28 8.50 3.86
C SER A 167 -2.02 9.15 5.20
N GLN A 168 -2.44 10.40 5.33
CA GLN A 168 -2.30 11.18 6.56
C GLN A 168 -3.65 11.78 6.90
N SER A 169 -4.10 11.72 8.16
CA SER A 169 -5.28 12.36 8.77
C SER A 169 -6.50 12.83 7.91
N ASN A 170 -6.80 12.20 6.78
CA ASN A 170 -7.84 12.63 5.84
C ASN A 170 -9.25 12.15 6.24
N GLY A 171 -9.54 12.08 7.52
CA GLY A 171 -10.82 11.60 8.05
C GLY A 171 -11.05 10.09 7.94
N TYR A 172 -10.22 9.33 7.18
CA TYR A 172 -10.12 7.86 7.19
C TYR A 172 -11.45 7.06 7.14
N GLY A 173 -12.55 7.66 6.69
CA GLY A 173 -13.84 6.96 6.55
C GLY A 173 -13.75 5.72 5.66
N TRP A 174 -12.89 5.79 4.63
CA TRP A 174 -12.57 4.68 3.74
C TRP A 174 -11.88 3.52 4.49
N VAL A 175 -10.97 3.79 5.44
CA VAL A 175 -10.35 2.76 6.29
C VAL A 175 -11.38 2.13 7.21
N THR A 176 -12.20 2.93 7.88
CA THR A 176 -13.25 2.41 8.78
C THR A 176 -14.27 1.55 8.04
N SER A 177 -14.51 1.82 6.75
CA SER A 177 -15.39 1.00 5.92
C SER A 177 -14.83 -0.40 5.64
N LEU A 178 -13.51 -0.53 5.53
CA LEU A 178 -12.79 -1.78 5.25
C LEU A 178 -12.43 -2.56 6.51
N LEU A 179 -11.97 -1.84 7.54
CA LEU A 179 -11.59 -2.36 8.85
C LEU A 179 -12.43 -1.71 9.96
N PRO A 180 -13.71 -2.09 10.13
CA PRO A 180 -14.53 -1.54 11.21
C PRO A 180 -13.94 -1.78 12.61
N ALA A 181 -13.12 -2.83 12.76
CA ALA A 181 -12.45 -3.16 14.02
C ALA A 181 -11.25 -2.26 14.33
N LEU A 182 -10.61 -1.66 13.31
CA LEU A 182 -9.52 -0.71 13.51
C LEU A 182 -10.11 0.59 14.07
N GLY A 183 -9.73 0.92 15.29
CA GLY A 183 -10.22 2.12 15.97
C GLY A 183 -9.53 3.36 15.42
N VAL A 184 -10.08 3.96 14.37
CA VAL A 184 -9.65 5.30 13.95
C VAL A 184 -10.32 6.33 14.84
N ILE A 185 -9.54 6.95 15.71
CA ILE A 185 -10.04 7.89 16.71
C ILE A 185 -9.58 9.29 16.30
N SER A 186 -10.54 10.16 15.97
CA SER A 186 -10.28 11.58 15.78
C SER A 186 -9.99 12.26 17.11
N GLY A 187 -9.00 13.15 17.14
CA GLY A 187 -8.62 13.94 18.30
C GLY A 187 -7.21 14.51 18.21
N GLY A 188 -7.07 15.72 18.74
CA GLY A 188 -5.80 16.42 18.88
C GLY A 188 -4.81 15.73 19.82
N GLY A 189 -3.51 15.98 19.64
CA GLY A 189 -2.45 15.53 20.54
C GLY A 189 -1.08 16.05 20.10
N SER A 190 -0.06 15.88 20.94
CA SER A 190 1.32 16.27 20.64
C SER A 190 2.31 15.24 21.18
N GLY A 191 3.57 15.40 20.80
CA GLY A 191 4.66 14.56 21.26
C GLY A 191 4.63 13.19 20.63
N ILE A 192 4.92 13.14 19.33
CA ILE A 192 5.01 11.89 18.57
C ILE A 192 6.46 11.39 18.67
N SER A 193 6.61 10.10 18.94
CA SER A 193 7.91 9.42 19.00
C SER A 193 7.88 8.12 18.20
N LEU A 194 8.95 7.86 17.47
CA LEU A 194 9.16 6.63 16.74
C LEU A 194 9.28 5.46 17.72
N THR A 195 8.65 4.35 17.37
CA THR A 195 8.93 3.05 18.00
C THR A 195 10.18 2.44 17.39
N GLY A 196 10.66 1.30 17.92
CA GLY A 196 11.73 0.53 17.27
C GLY A 196 11.40 0.13 15.83
N ALA A 197 10.13 -0.19 15.54
CA ALA A 197 9.67 -0.48 14.18
C ALA A 197 9.67 0.79 13.30
N GLY A 198 9.30 1.95 13.84
CA GLY A 198 9.37 3.23 13.13
C GLY A 198 10.79 3.63 12.76
N THR A 199 11.74 3.51 13.70
CA THR A 199 13.15 3.79 13.43
C THR A 199 13.73 2.89 12.34
N ALA A 200 13.30 1.62 12.29
CA ALA A 200 13.68 0.70 11.23
C ALA A 200 13.01 1.05 9.88
N ALA A 201 11.75 1.47 9.90
CA ALA A 201 10.99 1.84 8.70
C ALA A 201 11.48 3.16 8.09
N PHE A 202 11.94 4.11 8.91
CA PHE A 202 12.32 5.45 8.48
C PHE A 202 13.78 5.78 8.84
N PRO A 203 14.78 5.16 8.17
CA PRO A 203 16.18 5.45 8.42
C PRO A 203 16.50 6.95 8.28
N GLY A 204 17.14 7.51 9.29
CA GLY A 204 17.51 8.93 9.32
C GLY A 204 16.37 9.88 9.73
N LEU A 205 15.17 9.38 10.04
CA LEU A 205 14.14 10.14 10.74
C LEU A 205 14.35 10.03 12.25
N THR A 206 14.10 11.12 12.97
CA THR A 206 14.21 11.21 14.43
C THR A 206 12.89 11.65 15.04
N ASN A 207 12.77 11.57 16.36
CA ASN A 207 11.57 12.06 17.04
C ASN A 207 11.34 13.55 16.81
N SER A 208 12.39 14.37 16.76
CA SER A 208 12.24 15.82 16.56
C SER A 208 11.56 16.16 15.23
N ASP A 209 11.79 15.36 14.19
CA ASP A 209 11.15 15.55 12.88
C ASP A 209 9.63 15.34 12.93
N LEU A 210 9.12 14.66 13.97
CA LEU A 210 7.68 14.43 14.19
C LEU A 210 7.06 15.36 15.24
N LEU A 211 7.83 16.27 15.85
CA LEU A 211 7.34 17.17 16.90
C LEU A 211 6.80 18.50 16.38
N ALA A 212 6.99 18.82 15.10
CA ALA A 212 6.64 20.13 14.54
C ALA A 212 5.12 20.37 14.45
N GLY A 213 4.31 19.32 14.47
CA GLY A 213 2.85 19.39 14.31
C GLY A 213 2.08 18.56 15.34
N PRO A 214 0.77 18.84 15.50
CA PRO A 214 -0.11 17.99 16.26
C PRO A 214 -0.34 16.64 15.57
N ARG A 215 -0.96 15.72 16.29
CA ARG A 215 -1.75 14.66 15.65
C ARG A 215 -3.22 15.01 15.69
N HIS A 216 -3.96 14.57 14.69
CA HIS A 216 -5.41 14.73 14.57
C HIS A 216 -6.15 13.39 14.56
N ASN A 217 -5.43 12.28 14.31
CA ASN A 217 -5.94 10.94 14.55
C ASN A 217 -4.97 10.11 15.38
N ARG A 218 -5.52 9.10 16.04
CA ARG A 218 -4.78 7.97 16.60
C ARG A 218 -5.47 6.66 16.23
N PHE A 219 -4.74 5.58 16.35
CA PHE A 219 -5.20 4.24 16.02
C PHE A 219 -5.28 3.40 17.30
N GLY A 220 -6.44 2.79 17.53
CA GLY A 220 -6.69 1.78 18.54
C GLY A 220 -7.02 0.44 17.88
N ASN A 221 -7.03 -0.65 18.66
CA ASN A 221 -7.32 -1.99 18.16
C ASN A 221 -6.49 -2.37 16.91
N THR A 222 -5.21 -1.98 16.88
CA THR A 222 -4.33 -2.17 15.74
C THR A 222 -4.03 -3.65 15.45
N GLY A 223 -4.35 -4.56 16.39
CA GLY A 223 -4.11 -5.99 16.22
C GLY A 223 -2.63 -6.26 15.98
N SER A 224 -2.32 -6.93 14.87
CA SER A 224 -0.95 -7.24 14.44
C SER A 224 -0.26 -6.12 13.66
N LEU A 225 -0.95 -5.00 13.36
CA LEU A 225 -0.38 -3.90 12.60
C LEU A 225 0.82 -3.30 13.35
N PRO A 226 2.01 -3.24 12.71
CA PRO A 226 3.14 -2.51 13.25
C PRO A 226 2.77 -1.06 13.61
N ILE A 227 3.04 -0.69 14.86
CA ILE A 227 2.97 0.68 15.34
C ILE A 227 4.33 1.31 15.08
N LEU A 228 4.38 2.30 14.19
CA LEU A 228 5.61 2.97 13.78
C LEU A 228 5.89 4.21 14.66
N ALA A 229 4.86 4.85 15.18
CA ALA A 229 5.02 5.93 16.15
C ALA A 229 3.86 5.99 17.15
N VAL A 230 4.16 6.49 18.35
CA VAL A 230 3.20 6.70 19.44
C VAL A 230 3.23 8.13 19.94
N ASP A 231 2.13 8.60 20.51
CA ASP A 231 2.10 9.89 21.22
C ASP A 231 2.64 9.78 22.65
N ASN A 232 2.66 10.91 23.37
CA ASN A 232 3.07 10.99 24.77
C ASN A 232 2.23 10.12 25.73
N GLN A 233 1.06 9.64 25.31
CA GLN A 233 0.23 8.70 26.08
C GLN A 233 0.44 7.24 25.66
N GLY A 234 1.36 6.97 24.73
CA GLY A 234 1.60 5.64 24.18
C GLY A 234 0.54 5.19 23.18
N SER A 235 -0.34 6.07 22.71
CA SER A 235 -1.34 5.73 21.69
C SER A 235 -0.69 5.68 20.31
N ALA A 236 -1.05 4.71 19.47
CA ALA A 236 -0.51 4.61 18.12
C ALA A 236 -0.94 5.81 17.26
N VAL A 237 0.02 6.47 16.62
CA VAL A 237 -0.22 7.65 15.74
C VAL A 237 0.16 7.35 14.31
N ILE A 238 1.19 6.53 14.10
CA ILE A 238 1.59 6.08 12.78
C ILE A 238 1.59 4.56 12.83
N ILE A 239 0.84 3.95 11.93
CA ILE A 239 0.81 2.51 11.72
C ILE A 239 1.20 2.22 10.27
N GLY A 240 1.73 1.03 10.03
CA GLY A 240 1.99 0.59 8.66
C GLY A 240 2.18 -0.90 8.60
N ALA A 241 2.12 -1.45 7.40
CA ALA A 241 2.42 -2.84 7.16
C ALA A 241 3.44 -2.94 6.02
N ALA A 242 4.41 -3.84 6.18
CA ALA A 242 5.34 -4.16 5.10
C ALA A 242 4.61 -4.80 3.90
N GLY A 243 3.46 -5.43 4.15
CA GLY A 243 2.49 -5.92 3.16
C GLY A 243 1.24 -6.53 3.80
N GLY A 244 0.32 -6.98 2.96
CA GLY A 244 -1.07 -7.26 3.35
C GLY A 244 -2.06 -6.32 2.65
N SER A 245 -3.33 -6.70 2.60
CA SER A 245 -4.39 -5.72 2.31
C SER A 245 -4.71 -4.99 3.61
N ILE A 246 -5.46 -3.89 3.55
CA ILE A 246 -5.93 -3.26 4.78
C ILE A 246 -6.83 -4.24 5.52
N THR A 247 -7.65 -5.02 4.80
CA THR A 247 -8.50 -6.07 5.38
C THR A 247 -7.75 -7.32 5.89
N ASN A 248 -6.48 -7.51 5.52
CA ASN A 248 -5.66 -8.65 5.91
C ASN A 248 -4.17 -8.21 6.08
N PRO A 249 -3.87 -7.40 7.11
CA PRO A 249 -2.53 -6.89 7.31
C PRO A 249 -1.58 -7.98 7.78
N GLY A 250 -0.48 -8.17 7.05
CA GLY A 250 0.48 -9.27 7.27
C GLY A 250 0.27 -10.51 6.39
N GLY A 251 -0.55 -10.44 5.33
CA GLY A 251 -0.76 -11.55 4.39
C GLY A 251 0.36 -11.70 3.34
N PRO A 252 0.75 -12.93 2.96
CA PRO A 252 0.16 -14.20 3.36
C PRO A 252 0.85 -14.68 4.65
N ALA A 253 0.10 -14.89 5.75
CA ALA A 253 0.41 -16.10 6.50
C ALA A 253 0.45 -17.19 5.43
N LEU A 254 1.55 -17.94 5.36
CA LEU A 254 1.61 -19.16 4.57
C LEU A 254 0.30 -19.89 4.84
N VAL A 255 -0.72 -19.72 3.98
CA VAL A 255 -1.81 -20.65 3.91
C VAL A 255 -1.03 -21.88 3.52
N PRO A 256 -0.90 -22.89 4.39
CA PRO A 256 -0.21 -24.11 4.01
C PRO A 256 -0.83 -24.50 2.69
N GLU A 257 -0.03 -24.57 1.62
CA GLU A 257 -0.60 -24.87 0.32
C GLU A 257 -1.53 -26.06 0.52
N PRO A 258 -2.82 -25.94 0.15
CA PRO A 258 -3.76 -26.99 0.45
C PRO A 258 -3.12 -28.29 -0.05
N ALA A 259 -3.25 -29.36 0.73
CA ALA A 259 -2.65 -30.65 0.42
C ALA A 259 -3.04 -31.17 -0.98
N THR A 260 -3.92 -30.47 -1.72
CA THR A 260 -4.20 -30.60 -3.14
C THR A 260 -2.96 -30.59 -4.04
N LEU A 261 -1.88 -29.84 -3.77
CA LEU A 261 -0.65 -29.94 -4.59
C LEU A 261 0.09 -31.27 -4.33
N ALA A 262 0.17 -31.69 -3.08
CA ALA A 262 0.66 -33.03 -2.72
C ALA A 262 -0.27 -34.13 -3.28
N LEU A 263 -1.59 -33.93 -3.28
CA LEU A 263 -2.59 -34.87 -3.77
C LEU A 263 -2.60 -34.94 -5.31
N MET A 264 -2.32 -33.84 -6.00
CA MET A 264 -2.14 -33.80 -7.45
C MET A 264 -0.84 -34.49 -7.85
N GLY A 265 0.25 -34.28 -7.09
CA GLY A 265 1.49 -35.03 -7.24
C GLY A 265 1.32 -36.54 -7.03
N LEU A 266 0.62 -36.94 -5.95
CA LEU A 266 0.31 -38.34 -5.67
C LEU A 266 -0.66 -38.95 -6.70
N GLY A 267 -1.64 -38.17 -7.17
CA GLY A 267 -2.57 -38.56 -8.22
C GLY A 267 -1.86 -38.84 -9.54
N LEU A 268 -0.97 -37.94 -9.97
CA LEU A 268 -0.16 -38.11 -11.18
C LEU A 268 0.77 -39.32 -11.09
N LEU A 269 1.42 -39.55 -9.94
CA LEU A 269 2.24 -40.74 -9.70
C LEU A 269 1.39 -42.03 -9.72
N GLY A 270 0.16 -41.98 -9.18
CA GLY A 270 -0.81 -43.06 -9.24
C GLY A 270 -1.20 -43.43 -10.68
N PHE A 271 -1.45 -42.44 -11.53
CA PHE A 271 -1.77 -42.66 -12.95
C PHE A 271 -0.60 -43.27 -13.74
N VAL A 272 0.64 -42.83 -13.48
CA VAL A 272 1.85 -43.42 -14.10
C VAL A 272 2.07 -44.87 -13.62
N GLY A 273 1.74 -45.18 -12.36
CA GLY A 273 1.79 -46.53 -11.83
C GLY A 273 0.76 -47.48 -12.48
N ILE A 274 -0.47 -47.00 -12.68
CA ILE A 274 -1.55 -47.77 -13.30
C ILE A 274 -1.29 -48.01 -14.80
N SER A 275 -0.77 -47.02 -15.52
CA SER A 275 -0.45 -47.14 -16.96
C SER A 275 0.67 -48.14 -17.25
N ARG A 276 1.63 -48.34 -16.32
CA ARG A 276 2.67 -49.36 -16.45
C ARG A 276 2.17 -50.78 -16.21
N ARG A 277 1.16 -50.93 -15.35
CA ARG A 277 0.63 -52.26 -14.96
C ARG A 277 -0.28 -52.87 -16.02
N SER A 278 -0.95 -52.06 -16.85
CA SER A 278 -1.74 -52.55 -17.99
C SER A 278 -0.87 -53.07 -19.14
N SER A 279 0.35 -52.55 -19.30
CA SER A 279 1.30 -52.98 -20.34
C SER A 279 1.90 -54.38 -20.10
N GLN A 280 1.86 -54.91 -18.88
CA GLN A 280 2.49 -56.20 -18.56
C GLN A 280 1.54 -57.40 -18.61
N LYS A 281 0.24 -57.20 -18.86
CA LYS A 281 -0.76 -58.28 -18.95
C LYS A 281 -1.06 -58.74 -20.38
N SER A 282 -0.24 -58.36 -21.35
CA SER A 282 -0.44 -58.67 -22.77
C SER A 282 0.72 -59.47 -23.40
N ALA A 283 1.43 -60.26 -22.59
CA ALA A 283 2.40 -61.26 -23.03
C ALA A 283 1.89 -62.66 -22.70
#